data_AF-X1JT70-F1
#
_entry.id   AF-X1JT70-F1
#
_cell.length_a   1.000
_cell.length_b   1.000
_cell.length_c   1.000
_cell.angle_alpha   90.00
_cell.angle_beta   90.00
_cell.angle_gamma   90.00
#
_symmetry.space_group_name_H-M   'P 1'
#
loop_
_entity.id
_entity.type
_entity.pdbx_description
1 polymer ?
#
loop_
_entity_poly.entity_id
_entity_poly.type
_entity_poly.pdbx_seq_one_letter_code
_entity_poly.pdbx_strand_id
1 'polypeptide(L)' 'MEIRKGRIIDFIGSWSSGLGFLIIEDSKTGEIEQLPCDNGPTVRALENCFGDVITPNHTAKGNGYRDKEIFWSMGELG' A
#
# COMPACT_ATOMS: atom_id res chain seq x y z
N MET A 1 10.85 -6.12 15.44
CA MET A 1 9.91 -5.56 14.44
C MET A 1 8.86 -4.75 15.18
N GLU A 2 8.83 -3.43 15.02
CA GLU A 2 7.77 -2.58 15.60
C GLU A 2 6.56 -2.60 14.66
N ILE A 3 5.37 -2.88 15.21
CA ILE A 3 4.11 -2.79 14.47
C ILE A 3 3.58 -1.36 14.64
N ARG A 4 3.40 -0.67 13.53
CA ARG A 4 2.87 0.69 13.43
C ARG A 4 1.47 0.66 12.84
N LYS A 5 0.71 1.73 13.09
CA LYS A 5 -0.65 1.93 12.63
C LYS A 5 -0.69 3.17 11.75
N GLY A 6 -1.42 3.12 10.65
CA GLY A 6 -1.54 4.27 9.76
C GLY A 6 -2.73 4.20 8.81
N ARG A 7 -2.85 5.23 7.99
CA ARG A 7 -3.88 5.37 6.95
C ARG A 7 -3.21 5.38 5.58
N ILE A 8 -3.71 4.57 4.66
CA ILE A 8 -3.22 4.56 3.27
C ILE A 8 -3.69 5.84 2.58
N ILE A 9 -2.74 6.60 2.01
CA ILE A 9 -3.03 7.80 1.22
C ILE A 9 -2.96 7.48 -0.27
N ASP A 10 -1.96 6.70 -0.68
CA ASP A 10 -1.69 6.43 -2.09
C ASP A 10 -0.92 5.11 -2.30
N PHE A 11 -0.91 4.63 -3.53
CA PHE A 11 -0.09 3.52 -3.97
C PHE A 11 0.61 3.86 -5.29
N ILE A 12 1.94 3.76 -5.30
CA ILE A 12 2.76 4.04 -6.48
C ILE A 12 3.39 2.74 -6.95
N GLY A 13 2.99 2.22 -8.11
CA GLY A 13 3.57 0.99 -8.63
C GLY A 13 3.40 0.85 -10.14
N SER A 14 4.28 0.05 -10.74
CA SER A 14 4.14 -0.40 -12.13
C SER A 14 4.18 -1.92 -12.20
N TRP A 15 3.22 -2.51 -12.90
CA TRP A 15 3.19 -3.97 -13.10
C TRP A 15 4.47 -4.50 -13.74
N SER A 16 5.16 -3.70 -14.55
CA SER A 16 6.39 -4.09 -15.23
C SER A 16 7.63 -4.13 -14.34
N SER A 17 7.66 -3.36 -13.24
CA SER A 17 8.86 -3.24 -12.38
C SER A 17 8.88 -4.25 -11.24
N GLY A 18 7.75 -4.87 -10.90
CA GLY A 18 7.60 -5.72 -9.70
C GLY A 18 7.65 -4.95 -8.37
N LEU A 19 8.23 -3.74 -8.36
CA LEU A 19 8.32 -2.84 -7.21
C LEU A 19 7.14 -1.87 -7.14
N GLY A 20 6.68 -1.61 -5.92
CA GLY A 20 5.72 -0.58 -5.59
C GLY A 20 6.06 0.11 -4.27
N PHE A 21 5.36 1.20 -3.99
CA PHE A 21 5.44 1.93 -2.74
C PHE A 21 4.03 2.18 -2.21
N LEU A 22 3.82 1.85 -0.94
CA LEU A 22 2.61 2.20 -0.21
C LEU A 22 2.87 3.51 0.55
N ILE A 23 2.03 4.51 0.32
CA ILE A 23 2.13 5.81 0.98
C ILE A 23 1.16 5.82 2.17
N ILE A 24 1.70 5.95 3.38
CA ILE A 24 0.94 5.85 4.63
C ILE A 24 1.14 7.10 5.46
N GLU A 25 0.07 7.64 6.02
CA GLU A 25 0.15 8.57 7.15
C GLU A 25 0.22 7.78 8.45
N ASP A 26 1.33 7.89 9.19
CA ASP A 26 1.48 7.22 10.47
C ASP A 26 0.58 7.86 11.53
N SER A 27 -0.20 7.05 12.24
CA SER A 27 -1.17 7.55 13.23
C SER A 27 -0.54 8.05 14.53
N LYS A 28 0.72 7.69 14.82
CA LYS A 28 1.46 8.08 16.03
C LYS A 28 2.28 9.34 15.79
N THR A 29 2.95 9.47 14.64
CA THR A 29 3.82 10.62 14.33
C THR A 29 3.13 11.66 13.44
N GLY A 30 2.10 11.28 12.68
CA GLY A 30 1.48 12.13 11.66
C GLY A 30 2.34 12.30 10.40
N GLU A 31 3.47 11.58 10.30
CA GLU A 31 4.38 11.68 9.16
C GLU A 31 3.90 10.82 7.99
N ILE A 32 4.26 11.24 6.77
CA ILE A 32 4.00 10.48 5.55
C ILE A 32 5.19 9.56 5.28
N GLU A 33 4.92 8.27 5.35
CA GLU A 33 5.89 7.19 5.14
C GLU A 33 5.71 6.60 3.75
N GLN A 34 6.82 6.41 3.03
CA GLN A 34 6.86 5.74 1.74
C GLN A 34 7.48 4.35 1.92
N LEU A 35 6.64 3.33 1.96
CA LEU A 35 7.08 1.96 2.25
C LEU A 35 7.29 1.16 0.96
N PRO A 36 8.49 0.66 0.66
CA PRO A 36 8.70 -0.22 -0.47
C PRO A 36 7.97 -1.56 -0.26
N CYS A 37 7.38 -2.09 -1.31
CA CYS A 37 6.70 -3.39 -1.29
C CYS A 37 6.71 -4.08 -2.65
N ASP A 38 6.43 -5.39 -2.66
CA ASP A 38 6.17 -6.13 -3.90
C ASP A 38 4.84 -5.69 -4.50
N ASN A 39 4.88 -5.11 -5.70
CA ASN A 39 3.71 -4.50 -6.33
C ASN A 39 2.56 -5.49 -6.51
N GLY A 40 2.82 -6.61 -7.20
CA GLY A 40 1.76 -7.56 -7.55
C GLY A 40 1.05 -8.17 -6.34
N PRO A 41 1.78 -8.71 -5.35
CA PRO A 41 1.20 -9.16 -4.09
C PRO A 41 0.45 -8.06 -3.34
N THR A 42 1.01 -6.86 -3.20
CA THR A 42 0.36 -5.75 -2.49
C THR A 42 -0.93 -5.33 -3.16
N VAL A 43 -0.95 -5.10 -4.47
CA VAL A 43 -2.17 -4.71 -5.20
C VAL A 43 -3.28 -5.74 -5.05
N ARG A 44 -2.95 -7.04 -5.12
CA ARG A 44 -3.93 -8.12 -4.92
C ARG A 44 -4.45 -8.18 -3.49
N ALA A 45 -3.58 -7.93 -2.50
CA ALA A 45 -4.00 -7.85 -1.11
C ALA A 45 -4.95 -6.66 -0.89
N LEU A 46 -4.64 -5.49 -1.42
CA LEU A 46 -5.49 -4.31 -1.34
C LEU A 46 -6.86 -4.54 -2.01
N GLU A 47 -6.89 -5.15 -3.20
CA GLU A 47 -8.14 -5.54 -3.87
C GLU A 47 -8.98 -6.49 -3.00
N ASN A 48 -8.36 -7.54 -2.45
CA ASN A 48 -9.07 -8.51 -1.61
C ASN A 48 -9.60 -7.89 -0.31
N CYS A 49 -8.89 -6.91 0.26
CA CYS A 49 -9.27 -6.27 1.52
C CYS A 49 -10.32 -5.17 1.34
N PHE A 50 -10.20 -4.37 0.28
CA PHE A 50 -10.94 -3.12 0.15
C PHE A 50 -11.81 -3.02 -1.10
N GLY A 51 -11.59 -3.88 -2.10
CA GLY A 51 -12.22 -3.77 -3.42
C GLY A 51 -11.78 -2.51 -4.17
N ASP A 52 -12.20 -2.39 -5.43
CA ASP A 52 -12.03 -1.17 -6.25
C ASP A 52 -10.58 -0.66 -6.33
N VAL A 53 -9.61 -1.56 -6.42
CA VAL A 53 -8.17 -1.26 -6.62
C VAL A 53 -7.74 -1.64 -8.04
N ILE A 54 -8.11 -2.83 -8.49
CA ILE A 54 -7.84 -3.34 -9.84
C ILE A 54 -9.02 -2.97 -10.74
N THR A 55 -8.76 -2.05 -11.65
CA THR A 55 -9.73 -1.56 -12.64
C THR A 55 -9.67 -2.37 -13.94
N PRO A 56 -10.63 -2.20 -14.87
CA PRO A 56 -10.59 -2.82 -16.19
C PRO A 56 -9.23 -2.62 -16.90
N ASN A 57 -8.87 -3.58 -17.75
CA ASN A 57 -7.52 -3.71 -18.33
C ASN A 57 -6.42 -4.05 -17.31
N HIS A 58 -6.79 -4.57 -16.14
CA HIS A 58 -5.85 -5.04 -15.12
C HIS A 58 -4.91 -3.93 -14.61
N THR A 59 -5.42 -2.71 -14.44
CA THR A 59 -4.63 -1.57 -13.96
C THR A 59 -4.91 -1.26 -12.49
N ALA A 60 -3.85 -1.04 -11.69
CA ALA A 60 -3.94 -0.69 -10.27
C ALA A 60 -4.19 0.82 -10.09
N LYS A 61 -5.28 1.32 -10.69
CA LYS A 61 -5.67 2.75 -10.69
C LYS A 61 -6.92 3.03 -9.84
N GLY A 62 -7.51 2.00 -9.25
CA GLY A 62 -8.61 2.15 -8.34
C GLY A 62 -8.16 2.76 -7.02
N ASN A 63 -9.09 3.32 -6.27
CA ASN A 63 -8.84 4.06 -5.04
C ASN A 63 -9.49 3.42 -3.80
N GLY A 64 -9.99 2.18 -3.87
CA GLY A 64 -10.70 1.56 -2.75
C GLY A 64 -9.86 1.39 -1.48
N TYR A 65 -8.53 1.39 -1.60
CA TYR A 65 -7.61 1.41 -0.47
C TYR A 65 -7.43 2.79 0.20
N ARG A 66 -7.85 3.88 -0.45
CA ARG A 66 -7.60 5.23 0.06
C ARG A 66 -8.39 5.47 1.35
N ASP A 67 -7.74 6.14 2.29
CA ASP A 67 -8.25 6.42 3.64
C ASP A 67 -8.52 5.19 4.50
N LYS A 68 -8.09 4.00 4.06
CA LYS A 68 -8.21 2.76 4.85
C LYS A 68 -7.10 2.68 5.89
N GLU A 69 -7.49 2.21 7.07
CA GLU A 69 -6.58 1.97 8.18
C GLU A 69 -5.88 0.62 8.02
N ILE A 70 -4.58 0.60 8.25
CA ILE A 70 -3.77 -0.62 8.24
C ILE A 70 -2.76 -0.65 9.39
N PHE A 71 -2.31 -1.86 9.68
CA PHE A 71 -1.13 -2.11 10.49
C PHE A 71 0.01 -2.52 9.57
N TRP A 72 1.20 -2.02 9.85
CA TRP A 72 2.38 -2.27 9.05
C TRP A 72 3.62 -2.41 9.93
N SER A 73 4.61 -3.12 9.42
CA SER A 73 5.91 -3.23 10.03
C SER A 73 6.95 -3.41 8.94
N MET A 74 8.10 -2.76 9.09
CA MET A 74 9.24 -2.97 8.20
C MET A 74 10.10 -4.11 8.76
N GLY A 75 10.41 -5.10 7.91
CA GLY A 75 11.39 -6.13 8.24
C GLY A 75 12.80 -5.56 8.26
N GLU A 76 13.75 -6.27 8.87
CA GLU A 76 15.17 -5.85 8.94
C GLU A 76 15.94 -6.01 7.61
N LEU A 77 15.27 -6.20 6.48
CA LEU A 77 15.92 -6.35 5.18
C LEU A 77 15.40 -5.31 4.21
N GLY A 78 16.26 -4.33 3.92
CA GLY A 78 16.21 -3.53 2.70
C GLY A 78 16.84 -4.27 1.53
#